data_AF-A0A948DG22-F1
#
_entry.id   AF-A0A948DG22-F1
#
_cell.length_a   1.000
_cell.length_b   1.000
_cell.length_c   1.000
_cell.angle_alpha   90.00
_cell.angle_beta   90.00
_cell.angle_gamma   90.00
#
_symmetry.space_group_name_H-M   'P 1'
#
loop_
_entity.id
_entity.type
_entity.pdbx_description
1 polymer ?
#
loop_
_entity_poly.entity_id
_entity_poly.type
_entity_poly.pdbx_seq_one_letter_code
_entity_poly.pdbx_strand_id
1 'polypeptide(L)' 'MAIEEGTDCHCCGEAPAVVICLTCETPLCGTCVRLEDYGFGCDGGKVVAFCPDCYADPTKNTVLKYDG' A
#
# COMPACT_ATOMS: atom_id res chain seq x y z
N MET A 1 -2.89 -7.43 11.26
CA MET A 1 -2.54 -8.62 10.47
C MET A 1 -1.02 -8.72 10.39
N ALA A 2 -0.43 -9.92 10.46
CA ALA A 2 1.01 -10.12 10.27
C ALA A 2 1.23 -10.98 9.02
N ILE A 3 2.33 -10.78 8.31
CA ILE A 3 2.71 -11.61 7.17
C ILE A 3 3.36 -12.86 7.72
N GLU A 4 2.77 -14.02 7.46
CA GLU A 4 3.35 -15.31 7.84
C GLU A 4 4.44 -15.71 6.85
N GLU A 5 5.47 -16.42 7.32
CA GLU A 5 6.53 -16.96 6.46
C GLU A 5 5.91 -17.87 5.38
N GLY A 6 6.16 -17.54 4.11
CA GLY A 6 5.56 -18.24 2.97
C GLY A 6 4.26 -17.62 2.45
N THR A 7 3.82 -16.47 2.98
CA THR A 7 2.70 -15.74 2.39
C THR A 7 3.12 -15.14 1.04
N ASP A 8 2.48 -15.57 -0.03
CA ASP A 8 2.71 -15.02 -1.38
C ASP A 8 2.00 -13.69 -1.59
N CYS A 9 2.52 -12.88 -2.50
CA CYS A 9 1.89 -11.64 -2.94
C CYS A 9 0.51 -11.92 -3.52
N HIS A 10 -0.51 -11.25 -2.98
CA HIS A 10 -1.87 -11.39 -3.49
C HIS A 10 -2.04 -10.86 -4.92
N CYS A 11 -1.16 -9.97 -5.37
CA CYS A 11 -1.26 -9.32 -6.68
C CYS A 11 -0.61 -10.13 -7.82
N CYS A 12 0.56 -10.73 -7.60
CA CYS A 12 1.26 -11.50 -8.63
C CYS A 12 1.31 -13.01 -8.33
N GLY A 13 1.26 -13.43 -7.06
CA GLY A 13 1.41 -14.84 -6.67
C GLY A 13 2.81 -15.43 -6.89
N GLU A 14 3.78 -14.63 -7.35
CA GLU A 14 5.11 -15.12 -7.76
C GLU A 14 6.21 -14.83 -6.74
N ALA A 15 5.98 -13.86 -5.84
CA ALA A 15 6.99 -13.38 -4.89
C ALA A 15 6.42 -13.33 -3.47
N PRO A 16 7.25 -13.54 -2.44
CA PRO A 16 6.81 -13.46 -1.05
C PRO A 16 6.35 -12.05 -0.71
N ALA A 17 5.28 -11.96 0.07
CA ALA A 17 4.80 -10.71 0.60
C ALA A 17 5.76 -10.18 1.67
N VAL A 18 5.97 -8.87 1.65
CA VAL A 18 6.86 -8.16 2.60
C VAL A 18 6.17 -6.96 3.26
N VAL A 19 5.02 -6.55 2.73
CA VAL A 19 4.23 -5.44 3.24
C VAL A 19 2.74 -5.72 3.08
N ILE A 20 1.92 -5.07 3.91
CA ILE A 20 0.47 -5.19 3.87
C ILE A 20 -0.11 -3.86 3.36
N CYS A 21 -1.09 -3.95 2.46
CA CYS A 21 -1.85 -2.77 2.03
C CYS A 21 -2.55 -2.14 3.22
N LEU A 22 -2.38 -0.82 3.40
CA LEU A 22 -2.97 -0.08 4.52
C LEU A 22 -4.51 -0.15 4.54
N THR A 23 -5.16 -0.15 3.36
CA THR A 23 -6.63 -0.10 3.27
C THR A 23 -7.32 -1.46 3.27
N CYS A 24 -6.90 -2.39 2.42
CA CYS A 24 -7.59 -3.68 2.25
C CYS A 24 -6.84 -4.85 2.90
N GLU A 25 -5.75 -4.58 3.61
CA GLU A 25 -4.96 -5.58 4.35
C GLU A 25 -4.40 -6.73 3.50
N THR A 26 -4.38 -6.59 2.17
CA THR A 26 -3.82 -7.62 1.30
C THR A 26 -2.29 -7.64 1.39
N PRO A 27 -1.66 -8.82 1.50
CA PRO A 27 -0.21 -8.97 1.49
C PRO A 27 0.37 -8.74 0.08
N LEU A 28 1.45 -7.98 0.00
CA LEU A 28 2.08 -7.54 -1.26
C LEU A 28 3.59 -7.75 -1.21
N CYS A 29 4.18 -8.13 -2.33
CA CYS A 29 5.63 -8.12 -2.52
C CYS A 29 6.14 -6.69 -2.77
N GLY A 30 7.46 -6.52 -2.69
CA GLY A 30 8.13 -5.23 -2.88
C GLY A 30 8.01 -4.64 -4.29
N THR A 31 7.57 -5.41 -5.29
CA THR A 31 7.38 -4.94 -6.66
C THR A 31 5.93 -4.55 -6.97
N CYS A 32 4.95 -5.21 -6.35
CA CYS A 32 3.53 -4.92 -6.54
C CYS A 32 3.01 -3.80 -5.63
N VAL A 33 3.70 -3.53 -4.51
CA VAL A 33 3.33 -2.44 -3.62
C VAL A 33 3.49 -1.08 -4.29
N ARG A 34 2.52 -0.20 -4.07
CA ARG A 34 2.63 1.23 -4.37
C ARG A 34 2.82 1.99 -3.07
N LEU A 35 3.88 2.78 -3.00
CA LEU A 35 4.16 3.62 -1.86
C LEU A 35 3.65 5.03 -2.14
N GLU A 36 2.97 5.63 -1.17
CA GLU A 36 2.52 7.02 -1.24
C GLU A 36 3.05 7.77 -0.03
N ASP A 37 3.46 9.02 -0.23
CA ASP A 37 3.77 9.91 0.88
C ASP A 37 2.48 10.52 1.44
N TYR A 38 2.08 10.04 2.62
CA TYR A 38 0.99 10.62 3.39
C TYR A 38 1.56 11.69 4.32
N GLY A 39 1.62 12.92 3.84
CA GLY A 39 2.00 14.09 4.62
C GLY A 39 0.85 15.09 4.73
N PHE A 40 0.15 15.09 5.87
CA PHE A 40 -0.81 16.15 6.20
C PHE A 40 -0.17 17.13 7.18
N GLY A 41 0.44 18.20 6.65
CA GLY A 41 0.95 19.32 7.45
C GLY A 41 2.39 19.19 7.96
N CYS A 42 2.77 20.09 8.87
CA CYS A 42 4.15 20.37 9.30
C CYS A 42 4.86 19.23 10.08
N ASP A 43 4.21 18.09 10.25
CA ASP A 43 4.66 16.96 11.06
C ASP A 43 4.95 15.76 10.12
N GLY A 44 6.07 15.83 9.41
CA GLY A 44 6.74 14.72 8.71
C GLY A 44 5.87 13.74 7.91
N GLY A 45 5.95 13.82 6.57
CA GLY A 45 5.35 12.84 5.67
C GLY A 45 5.65 11.39 6.07
N LYS A 46 4.61 10.55 6.12
CA LYS A 46 4.73 9.12 6.37
C LYS A 46 4.53 8.38 5.06
N VAL A 47 5.50 7.57 4.68
CA VAL A 47 5.34 6.64 3.58
C VAL A 47 4.40 5.51 3.99
N VAL A 48 3.33 5.31 3.21
CA VAL A 48 2.35 4.24 3.39
C VAL A 48 2.30 3.35 2.17
N ALA A 49 1.89 2.10 2.36
CA ALA A 49 1.86 1.08 1.32
C ALA A 49 0.41 0.73 0.91
N PHE A 50 0.17 0.69 -0.39
CA PHE A 50 -1.11 0.33 -1.01
C PHE A 50 -0.95 -0.76 -2.06
N CYS A 51 -2.00 -1.55 -2.28
CA CYS A 51 -2.12 -2.37 -3.49
C CYS A 51 -2.48 -1.49 -4.70
N PRO A 52 -2.26 -1.96 -5.94
CA PRO A 52 -2.56 -1.18 -7.14
C PRO A 52 -4.00 -0.65 -7.19
N ASP A 53 -4.99 -1.47 -6.79
CA ASP A 53 -6.40 -1.07 -6.76
C ASP A 53 -6.69 0.00 -5.71
N CYS A 54 -6.16 -0.14 -4.49
CA CYS A 54 -6.36 0.86 -3.45
C CYS A 54 -5.58 2.14 -3.71
N TYR A 55 -4.44 2.04 -4.38
CA TYR A 55 -3.64 3.18 -4.81
C TYR A 55 -4.40 4.03 -5.83
N ALA A 56 -5.10 3.42 -6.79
CA ALA A 56 -5.86 4.10 -7.83
C ALA A 56 -7.24 4.62 -7.40
N ASP A 57 -7.71 4.23 -6.21
CA ASP A 57 -9.03 4.60 -5.69
C ASP A 57 -8.91 5.84 -4.77
N PRO A 58 -9.39 7.03 -5.19
CA PRO A 58 -9.27 8.27 -4.41
C PRO A 58 -10.11 8.28 -3.13
N THR A 59 -11.01 7.30 -2.94
CA THR A 59 -11.73 7.10 -1.68
C THR A 59 -10.90 6.34 -0.65
N LYS A 60 -9.84 5.65 -1.09
CA LYS A 60 -8.92 4.84 -0.28
C LYS A 60 -7.56 5.50 -0.14
N ASN A 61 -6.95 5.91 -1.26
CA ASN A 61 -5.79 6.77 -1.31
C ASN A 61 -6.24 8.23 -1.43
N THR A 62 -6.46 8.87 -0.28
CA THR A 62 -6.93 10.26 -0.22
C THR A 62 -5.86 11.28 -0.62
N VAL A 63 -4.59 10.91 -0.77
CA VAL A 63 -3.56 11.84 -1.30
C VAL A 63 -3.93 12.28 -2.72
N LEU A 64 -4.43 11.36 -3.55
CA LEU A 64 -4.93 11.67 -4.89
C LEU A 64 -6.12 12.65 -4.91
N LYS A 65 -6.78 12.85 -3.77
CA LYS A 65 -7.93 13.75 -3.67
C LYS A 65 -7.53 15.24 -3.53
N TYR A 66 -6.29 15.53 -3.14
CA TYR A 66 -5.81 16.89 -2.84
C TYR A 66 -4.81 17.43 -3.87
N ASP A 67 -4.46 16.66 -4.91
CA ASP A 67 -3.63 17.11 -6.05
C ASP A 67 -4.46 17.76 -7.18
N GLY A 68 -5.66 18.27 -6.86
CA GLY A 68 -6.61 18.90 -7.80
C GLY A 68 -6.90 20.35 -7.48
#